data_AF-A0A328UEA1-F1
#
_entry.id   AF-A0A328UEA1-F1
#
_cell.length_a   1.000
_cell.length_b   1.000
_cell.length_c   1.000
_cell.angle_alpha   90.00
_cell.angle_beta   90.00
_cell.angle_gamma   90.00
#
_symmetry.space_group_name_H-M   'P 1'
#
loop_
_entity.id
_entity.type
_entity.pdbx_description
1 polymer ?
#
loop_
_entity_poly.entity_id
_entity_poly.type
_entity_poly.pdbx_seq_one_letter_code
_entity_poly.pdbx_strand_id
1 'polypeptide(L)'
;MLSILRCETAKVWKKPFLLTCVFGLLVINILLLWYASSDCSVPVSAYQKVAEELQDLTPDERADFIEKQQERASALYALEQIDLIKAGMGELGETQITRLKEENPNLENYREEYQNGVTLQYANSIEEEKTLWDKIGADSVTREEYEVFLSSVSEKAEILSSISIFGDSSVDSYEQESMKQTAKQYQQLDNVVVSPGQSKGFLSTTDSIATDLILLLLLLLFAAVSIFDEKQKGLFSLIRSMPNGRGKTIVSKIVVLIVSSGFFTVLFWGSNFIYCFFTFGIDNFARPIQSITAFIGCPYPISIIGYFVIFLFTKWFVYTIFSMSVLLTSILFERVSTVGFVTTALLGIEAFFYFGIEPLSPYCLL
;
A
#
# COMPACT_ATOMS: atom_id res chain seq x y z
N MET A 1 17.59 -28.39 21.51
CA MET A 1 16.62 -27.52 20.82
C MET A 1 17.20 -27.00 19.51
N LEU A 2 18.37 -26.35 19.54
CA LEU A 2 19.06 -25.86 18.34
C LEU A 2 19.34 -26.93 17.26
N SER A 3 19.68 -28.16 17.67
CA SER A 3 19.91 -29.28 16.74
C SER A 3 18.64 -29.70 15.99
N ILE A 4 17.50 -29.78 16.68
CA ILE A 4 16.19 -30.11 16.08
C ILE A 4 15.77 -29.00 15.12
N LEU A 5 15.95 -27.73 15.51
CA LEU A 5 15.67 -26.58 14.67
C LEU A 5 16.47 -26.61 13.36
N ARG A 6 17.78 -26.91 13.42
CA ARG A 6 18.63 -27.05 12.23
C ARG A 6 18.16 -28.19 11.32
N CYS A 7 17.77 -29.33 11.87
CA CYS A 7 17.24 -30.45 11.10
C CYS A 7 15.91 -30.09 10.40
N GLU A 8 14.98 -29.45 11.11
CA GLU A 8 13.70 -29.02 10.54
C GLU A 8 13.88 -27.94 9.46
N THR A 9 14.77 -26.98 9.69
CA THR A 9 15.11 -25.95 8.69
C THR A 9 15.71 -26.59 7.43
N ALA A 10 16.72 -27.45 7.61
CA ALA A 10 17.39 -28.12 6.49
C ALA A 10 16.44 -29.05 5.71
N LYS A 11 15.47 -29.68 6.38
CA LYS A 11 14.49 -30.55 5.73
C LYS A 11 13.66 -29.81 4.69
N VAL A 12 13.29 -28.55 4.98
CA VAL A 12 12.43 -27.75 4.10
C VAL A 12 13.28 -27.01 3.07
N TRP A 13 14.30 -26.28 3.54
CA TRP A 13 15.12 -25.39 2.70
C TRP A 13 16.11 -26.10 1.76
N LYS A 14 16.47 -27.38 2.01
CA LYS A 14 17.34 -28.13 1.09
C LYS A 14 16.60 -28.80 -0.06
N LYS A 15 15.27 -28.68 -0.14
CA LYS A 15 14.52 -29.30 -1.23
C LYS A 15 14.62 -28.45 -2.49
N PRO A 16 15.15 -28.99 -3.60
CA PRO A 16 15.30 -28.22 -4.83
C PRO A 16 13.94 -27.78 -5.36
N PHE A 17 12.92 -28.63 -5.25
CA PHE A 17 11.55 -28.31 -5.65
C PHE A 17 11.01 -27.02 -5.00
N LEU A 18 11.16 -26.87 -3.68
CA LEU A 18 10.69 -25.67 -2.96
C LEU A 18 11.43 -24.42 -3.44
N LEU A 19 12.76 -24.50 -3.57
CA LEU A 19 13.58 -23.37 -4.02
C LEU A 19 13.22 -22.95 -5.47
N THR A 20 13.00 -23.92 -6.36
CA THR A 20 12.55 -23.65 -7.73
C THR A 20 11.18 -22.99 -7.74
N CYS A 21 10.24 -23.44 -6.90
CA CYS A 21 8.92 -22.82 -6.76
C CYS A 21 9.03 -21.38 -6.23
N VAL A 22 9.83 -21.14 -5.19
CA VAL A 22 10.07 -19.79 -4.65
C VAL A 22 10.60 -18.86 -5.73
N PHE A 23 11.62 -19.30 -6.48
CA PHE A 23 12.20 -18.51 -7.56
C PHE A 23 11.18 -18.24 -8.68
N GLY A 24 10.46 -19.27 -9.12
CA GLY A 24 9.42 -19.12 -10.15
C GLY A 24 8.31 -18.15 -9.73
N LEU A 25 7.84 -18.25 -8.48
CA LEU A 25 6.82 -17.34 -7.94
C LEU A 25 7.34 -15.92 -7.78
N LEU A 26 8.62 -15.73 -7.44
CA LEU A 26 9.24 -14.42 -7.37
C LEU A 26 9.33 -13.76 -8.76
N VAL A 27 9.70 -14.54 -9.78
CA VAL A 27 9.69 -14.05 -11.18
C VAL A 27 8.28 -13.69 -11.61
N ILE A 28 7.29 -14.53 -11.33
CA ILE A 28 5.87 -14.24 -11.63
C ILE A 28 5.42 -12.95 -10.92
N ASN A 29 5.78 -12.78 -9.65
CA ASN A 29 5.45 -11.58 -8.87
C ASN A 29 6.00 -10.30 -9.53
N ILE A 30 7.28 -10.30 -9.92
CA ILE A 30 7.90 -9.15 -10.61
C ILE A 30 7.24 -8.92 -11.98
N LEU A 31 6.94 -9.98 -12.74
CA LEU A 31 6.26 -9.84 -14.04
C LEU A 31 4.85 -9.25 -13.91
N LEU A 32 4.09 -9.64 -12.88
CA LEU A 32 2.77 -9.07 -12.61
C LEU A 32 2.88 -7.60 -12.20
N LEU A 33 3.88 -7.25 -11.39
CA LEU A 33 4.14 -5.87 -11.01
C LEU A 33 4.55 -5.01 -12.21
N TRP A 34 5.37 -5.57 -13.11
CA TRP A 34 5.73 -4.94 -14.37
C TRP A 34 4.54 -4.73 -15.29
N TYR A 35 3.68 -5.75 -15.43
CA TYR A 35 2.45 -5.64 -16.22
C TYR A 35 1.54 -4.54 -15.67
N ALA A 36 1.30 -4.54 -14.35
CA ALA A 36 0.49 -3.51 -13.68
C ALA A 36 1.09 -2.10 -13.81
N SER A 37 2.43 -1.99 -13.90
CA SER A 37 3.12 -0.70 -14.10
C SER A 37 3.08 -0.24 -15.56
N SER A 38 2.95 -1.16 -16.51
CA SER A 38 2.97 -0.88 -17.96
C SER A 38 1.65 -0.32 -18.46
N ASP A 39 0.53 -0.62 -17.79
CA ASP A 39 -0.80 -0.07 -18.09
C ASP A 39 -0.96 1.41 -17.63
N CYS A 40 0.13 2.11 -17.29
CA CYS A 40 0.09 3.51 -16.91
C CYS A 40 -0.02 4.42 -18.13
N SER A 41 -0.97 5.36 -18.07
CA SER A 41 -1.16 6.42 -19.06
C SER A 41 -0.02 7.45 -19.11
N VAL A 42 0.97 7.35 -18.21
CA VAL A 42 2.07 8.31 -18.06
C VAL A 42 3.39 7.52 -18.11
N PRO A 43 4.40 8.00 -18.85
CA PRO A 43 5.70 7.34 -18.92
C PRO A 43 6.32 7.20 -17.53
N VAL A 44 6.84 6.01 -17.25
CA VAL A 44 7.50 5.69 -15.98
C VAL A 44 8.67 6.66 -15.67
N SER A 45 9.45 7.02 -16.69
CA SER A 45 10.58 7.96 -16.57
C SER A 45 10.17 9.36 -16.12
N ALA A 46 8.91 9.76 -16.35
CA ALA A 46 8.40 11.06 -15.90
C ALA A 46 8.42 11.14 -14.37
N TYR A 47 7.98 10.08 -13.69
CA TYR A 47 7.97 9.99 -12.24
C TYR A 47 9.38 10.04 -11.63
N GLN A 48 10.37 9.46 -12.29
CA GLN A 48 11.77 9.49 -11.86
C GLN A 48 12.34 10.90 -11.92
N LYS A 49 12.15 11.59 -13.05
CA LYS A 49 12.60 12.98 -13.23
C LYS A 49 12.01 13.90 -12.18
N VAL A 50 10.70 13.77 -11.91
CA VAL A 50 10.06 14.57 -10.86
C VAL A 50 10.64 14.25 -9.48
N ALA A 51 10.90 12.98 -9.17
CA ALA A 51 11.52 12.62 -7.90
C ALA A 51 12.92 13.21 -7.72
N GLU A 52 13.72 13.26 -8.79
CA GLU A 52 15.05 13.89 -8.79
C GLU A 52 14.97 15.41 -8.60
N GLU A 53 14.08 16.10 -9.32
CA GLU A 53 13.95 17.56 -9.21
C GLU A 53 13.42 18.02 -7.86
N LEU A 54 12.53 17.23 -7.23
CA LEU A 54 12.01 17.54 -5.91
C LEU A 54 13.04 17.29 -4.80
N GLN A 55 14.11 16.52 -5.02
CA GLN A 55 14.99 16.02 -3.97
C GLN A 55 15.70 17.14 -3.19
N ASP A 56 16.08 18.22 -3.87
CA ASP A 56 16.86 19.33 -3.29
C ASP A 56 15.99 20.51 -2.82
N LEU A 57 14.66 20.45 -3.04
CA LEU A 57 13.72 21.52 -2.70
C LEU A 57 13.21 21.40 -1.26
N THR A 58 13.01 22.55 -0.62
CA THR A 58 12.34 22.63 0.69
C THR A 58 10.84 22.32 0.57
N PRO A 59 10.15 21.98 1.67
CA PRO A 59 8.71 21.66 1.62
C PRO A 59 7.84 22.74 0.98
N ASP A 60 8.12 24.01 1.23
CA ASP A 60 7.37 25.13 0.66
C ASP A 60 7.69 25.30 -0.83
N GLU A 61 8.97 25.24 -1.22
CA GLU A 61 9.38 25.29 -2.63
C GLU A 61 8.80 24.13 -3.46
N ARG A 62 8.59 22.97 -2.84
CA ARG A 62 7.93 21.81 -3.48
C ARG A 62 6.46 22.08 -3.77
N ALA A 63 5.75 22.70 -2.83
CA ALA A 63 4.34 23.07 -3.02
C ALA A 63 4.21 24.03 -4.20
N ASP A 64 4.97 25.12 -4.19
CA ASP A 64 4.99 26.13 -5.25
C ASP A 64 5.37 25.53 -6.61
N PHE A 65 6.34 24.62 -6.62
CA PHE A 65 6.79 23.96 -7.84
C PHE A 65 5.70 23.06 -8.44
N ILE A 66 5.06 22.22 -7.62
CA ILE A 66 3.99 21.32 -8.07
C ILE A 66 2.80 22.14 -8.57
N GLU A 67 2.37 23.16 -7.82
CA GLU A 67 1.26 24.03 -8.21
C GLU A 67 1.54 24.71 -9.56
N LYS A 68 2.74 25.30 -9.72
CA LYS A 68 3.15 25.93 -10.97
C LYS A 68 3.16 24.96 -12.16
N GLN A 69 3.64 23.74 -11.96
CA GLN A 69 3.67 22.73 -13.02
C GLN A 69 2.27 22.21 -13.36
N GLN A 70 1.39 22.06 -12.37
CA GLN A 70 -0.03 21.75 -12.59
C GLN A 70 -0.71 22.84 -13.40
N GLU A 71 -0.54 24.11 -13.01
CA GLU A 71 -1.11 25.26 -13.71
C GLU A 71 -0.60 25.35 -15.17
N ARG A 72 0.71 25.17 -15.37
CA ARG A 72 1.31 25.14 -16.72
C ARG A 72 0.70 24.01 -17.56
N ALA A 73 0.67 22.78 -17.03
CA ALA A 73 0.18 21.63 -17.77
C ALA A 73 -1.33 21.74 -18.08
N SER A 74 -2.13 22.24 -17.13
CA SER A 74 -3.56 22.45 -17.31
C SER A 74 -3.84 23.55 -18.35
N ALA A 75 -3.10 24.66 -18.32
CA ALA A 75 -3.21 25.76 -19.28
C ALA A 75 -2.84 25.32 -20.70
N LEU A 76 -1.74 24.59 -20.87
CA LEU A 76 -1.30 24.08 -22.18
C LEU A 76 -2.31 23.08 -22.75
N TYR A 77 -2.83 22.18 -21.92
CA TYR A 77 -3.89 21.25 -22.34
C TYR A 77 -5.18 21.99 -22.72
N ALA A 78 -5.58 22.99 -21.94
CA ALA A 78 -6.76 23.79 -22.25
C ALA A 78 -6.60 24.57 -23.57
N LEU A 79 -5.43 25.10 -23.87
CA LEU A 79 -5.12 25.75 -25.16
C LEU A 79 -5.26 24.77 -26.33
N GLU A 80 -4.72 23.56 -26.19
CA GLU A 80 -4.85 22.50 -27.20
C GLU A 80 -6.33 22.13 -27.43
N GLN A 81 -7.10 21.95 -26.36
CA GLN A 81 -8.53 21.67 -26.45
C GLN A 81 -9.32 22.82 -27.10
N ILE A 82 -9.00 24.07 -26.77
CA ILE A 82 -9.64 25.24 -27.38
C ILE A 82 -9.41 25.27 -28.90
N ASP A 83 -8.19 25.01 -29.36
CA ASP A 83 -7.87 25.02 -30.78
C ASP A 83 -8.53 23.84 -31.53
N LEU A 84 -8.60 22.65 -30.90
CA LEU A 84 -9.37 21.52 -31.43
C LEU A 84 -10.87 21.84 -31.54
N ILE A 85 -11.46 22.46 -30.52
CA ILE A 85 -12.88 22.85 -30.51
C ILE A 85 -13.15 23.90 -31.59
N LYS A 86 -12.30 24.93 -31.73
CA LYS A 86 -12.44 25.95 -32.77
C LYS A 86 -12.36 25.34 -34.17
N ALA A 87 -11.44 24.39 -34.37
CA ALA A 87 -11.26 23.72 -35.66
C ALA A 87 -12.43 22.77 -36.01
N GLY A 88 -13.04 22.10 -35.02
CA GLY A 88 -14.08 21.10 -35.25
C GLY A 88 -15.52 21.62 -35.14
N MET A 89 -15.81 22.51 -34.20
CA MET A 89 -17.18 22.92 -33.81
C MET A 89 -17.47 24.41 -33.99
N GLY A 90 -16.46 25.26 -34.18
CA GLY A 90 -16.64 26.72 -34.37
C GLY A 90 -17.48 27.36 -33.26
N GLU A 91 -18.49 28.16 -33.63
CA GLU A 91 -19.35 28.88 -32.68
C GLU A 91 -20.18 27.95 -31.76
N LEU A 92 -20.42 26.69 -32.14
CA LEU A 92 -21.14 25.73 -31.29
C LEU A 92 -20.31 25.27 -30.08
N GLY A 93 -19.00 25.53 -30.08
CA GLY A 93 -18.08 25.20 -28.99
C GLY A 93 -17.82 26.32 -27.98
N GLU A 94 -18.37 27.52 -28.17
CA GLU A 94 -18.05 28.71 -27.35
C GLU A 94 -18.33 28.52 -25.85
N THR A 95 -19.37 27.78 -25.49
CA THR A 95 -19.67 27.46 -24.08
C THR A 95 -18.57 26.60 -23.44
N GLN A 96 -18.00 25.65 -24.18
CA GLN A 96 -16.90 24.80 -23.70
C GLN A 96 -15.59 25.59 -23.61
N ILE A 97 -15.33 26.45 -24.59
CA ILE A 97 -14.16 27.35 -24.59
C ILE A 97 -14.21 28.30 -23.38
N THR A 98 -15.38 28.87 -23.10
CA THR A 98 -15.57 29.76 -21.94
C THR A 98 -15.30 29.01 -20.64
N ARG A 99 -15.86 27.80 -20.49
CA ARG A 99 -15.61 26.95 -19.31
C ARG A 99 -14.13 26.61 -19.14
N LEU A 100 -13.43 26.25 -20.21
CA LEU A 100 -11.99 25.94 -20.15
C LEU A 100 -11.16 27.15 -19.72
N LYS A 101 -11.53 28.36 -20.13
CA LYS A 101 -10.89 29.60 -19.70
C LYS A 101 -11.22 29.94 -18.23
N GLU A 102 -12.44 29.68 -17.79
CA GLU A 102 -12.84 29.86 -16.39
C GLU A 102 -12.11 28.89 -15.45
N GLU A 103 -11.95 27.64 -15.87
CA GLU A 103 -11.18 26.61 -15.13
C GLU A 103 -9.66 26.91 -15.11
N ASN A 104 -9.15 27.72 -16.05
CA ASN A 104 -7.73 28.04 -16.18
C ASN A 104 -7.52 29.57 -16.30
N PRO A 105 -7.62 30.34 -15.20
CA PRO A 105 -7.61 31.81 -15.25
C PRO A 105 -6.30 32.39 -15.79
N ASN A 106 -5.18 31.70 -15.58
CA ASN A 106 -3.84 32.13 -16.00
C ASN A 106 -3.42 31.58 -17.36
N LEU A 107 -4.34 31.00 -18.13
CA LEU A 107 -4.07 30.35 -19.42
C LEU A 107 -3.31 31.24 -20.42
N GLU A 108 -3.55 32.56 -20.37
CA GLU A 108 -2.90 33.50 -21.28
C GLU A 108 -1.38 33.61 -21.07
N ASN A 109 -0.90 33.37 -19.84
CA ASN A 109 0.54 33.39 -19.51
C ASN A 109 1.33 32.33 -20.30
N TYR A 110 0.66 31.25 -20.71
CA TYR A 110 1.28 30.12 -21.42
C TYR A 110 0.95 30.10 -22.92
N ARG A 111 0.23 31.10 -23.44
CA ARG A 111 -0.14 31.15 -24.87
C ARG A 111 1.07 31.25 -25.77
N GLU A 112 2.04 32.09 -25.41
CA GLU A 112 3.26 32.27 -26.21
C GLU A 112 4.08 30.97 -26.28
N GLU A 113 4.20 30.27 -25.15
CA GLU A 113 4.85 28.96 -25.09
C GLU A 113 4.16 27.93 -26.00
N TYR A 114 2.82 27.90 -25.96
CA TYR A 114 2.04 27.01 -26.81
C TYR A 114 2.25 27.31 -28.30
N GLN A 115 2.22 28.58 -28.70
CA GLN A 115 2.38 29.00 -30.10
C GLN A 115 3.80 28.75 -30.65
N ASN A 116 4.82 28.87 -29.81
CA ASN A 116 6.21 28.65 -30.20
C ASN A 116 6.62 27.17 -30.24
N GLY A 117 5.73 26.26 -29.84
CA GLY A 117 5.99 24.82 -29.73
C GLY A 117 6.37 24.43 -28.31
N VAL A 118 5.44 23.76 -27.64
CA VAL A 118 5.60 23.32 -26.24
C VAL A 118 6.80 22.40 -26.10
N THR A 119 7.67 22.71 -25.14
CA THR A 119 8.74 21.81 -24.71
C THR A 119 8.21 20.92 -23.59
N LEU A 120 7.97 19.64 -23.90
CA LEU A 120 7.55 18.64 -22.92
C LEU A 120 8.77 18.16 -22.12
N GLN A 121 8.75 18.36 -20.81
CA GLN A 121 9.90 18.11 -19.95
C GLN A 121 9.87 16.68 -19.37
N TYR A 122 8.67 16.18 -19.08
CA TYR A 122 8.46 14.94 -18.33
C TYR A 122 7.83 13.82 -19.16
N ALA A 123 6.87 14.14 -20.04
CA ALA A 123 6.06 13.16 -20.76
C ALA A 123 6.16 13.32 -22.29
N ASN A 124 5.46 12.46 -23.05
CA ASN A 124 5.52 12.47 -24.52
C ASN A 124 4.39 13.30 -25.16
N SER A 125 3.35 13.66 -24.41
CA SER A 125 2.27 14.53 -24.86
C SER A 125 1.82 15.50 -23.77
N ILE A 126 1.11 16.56 -24.16
CA ILE A 126 0.53 17.55 -23.24
C ILE A 126 -0.49 16.88 -22.31
N GLU A 127 -1.29 15.94 -22.83
CA GLU A 127 -2.25 15.15 -22.04
C GLU A 127 -1.56 14.28 -20.98
N GLU A 128 -0.45 13.62 -21.33
CA GLU A 128 0.33 12.83 -20.38
C GLU A 128 0.97 13.72 -19.29
N GLU A 129 1.48 14.90 -19.66
CA GLU A 129 2.10 15.85 -18.72
C GLU A 129 1.05 16.42 -17.75
N LYS A 130 -0.15 16.76 -18.24
CA LYS A 130 -1.27 17.12 -17.38
C LYS A 130 -1.66 15.97 -16.44
N THR A 131 -1.82 14.76 -16.99
CA THR A 131 -2.22 13.59 -16.18
C THR A 131 -1.19 13.27 -15.10
N LEU A 132 0.10 13.46 -15.38
CA LEU A 132 1.18 13.31 -14.39
C LEU A 132 0.97 14.28 -13.21
N TRP A 133 0.85 15.57 -13.51
CA TRP A 133 0.78 16.62 -12.49
C TRP A 133 -0.55 16.60 -11.73
N ASP A 134 -1.67 16.29 -12.38
CA ASP A 134 -2.97 16.07 -11.72
C ASP A 134 -2.87 14.93 -10.69
N LYS A 135 -2.23 13.80 -11.06
CA LYS A 135 -2.02 12.68 -10.13
C LYS A 135 -1.09 13.04 -8.99
N ILE A 136 0.02 13.73 -9.26
CA ILE A 136 0.98 14.12 -8.22
C ILE A 136 0.33 15.06 -7.21
N GLY A 137 -0.38 16.09 -7.67
CA GLY A 137 -1.05 17.00 -6.75
C GLY A 137 -2.16 16.32 -5.96
N ALA A 138 -2.98 15.48 -6.60
CA ALA A 138 -4.04 14.74 -5.91
C ALA A 138 -3.51 13.78 -4.83
N ASP A 139 -2.34 13.18 -5.06
CA ASP A 139 -1.68 12.29 -4.10
C ASP A 139 -0.83 13.03 -3.06
N SER A 140 -0.67 14.35 -3.19
CA SER A 140 0.15 15.18 -2.30
C SER A 140 -0.71 16.04 -1.36
N VAL A 141 -0.20 16.31 -0.17
CA VAL A 141 -0.87 17.16 0.81
C VAL A 141 -0.01 18.39 1.09
N THR A 142 -0.58 19.57 0.86
CA THR A 142 0.02 20.85 1.19
C THR A 142 -0.09 21.13 2.69
N ARG A 143 0.73 22.08 3.18
CA ARG A 143 0.69 22.50 4.58
C ARG A 143 -0.68 23.05 4.97
N GLU A 144 -1.28 23.87 4.11
CA GLU A 144 -2.58 24.48 4.36
C GLU A 144 -3.68 23.42 4.47
N GLU A 145 -3.72 22.45 3.55
CA GLU A 145 -4.66 21.34 3.59
C GLU A 145 -4.50 20.49 4.85
N TYR A 146 -3.26 20.29 5.30
CA TYR A 146 -2.99 19.54 6.52
C TYR A 146 -3.45 20.29 7.79
N GLU A 147 -3.20 21.59 7.87
CA GLU A 147 -3.67 22.44 8.97
C GLU A 147 -5.21 22.46 9.04
N VAL A 148 -5.87 22.59 7.88
CA VAL A 148 -7.35 22.48 7.76
C VAL A 148 -7.86 21.10 8.18
N PHE A 149 -7.14 20.04 7.81
CA PHE A 149 -7.49 18.68 8.24
C PHE A 149 -7.41 18.55 9.77
N LEU A 150 -6.31 18.99 10.40
CA LEU A 150 -6.12 18.92 11.86
C LEU A 150 -7.18 19.73 12.62
N SER A 151 -7.54 20.93 12.13
CA SER A 151 -8.62 21.71 12.72
C SER A 151 -9.97 21.00 12.60
N SER A 152 -10.25 20.36 11.45
CA SER A 152 -11.50 19.63 11.23
C SER A 152 -11.65 18.42 12.17
N VAL A 153 -10.55 17.76 12.54
CA VAL A 153 -10.57 16.65 13.52
C VAL A 153 -10.93 17.16 14.90
N SER A 154 -10.34 18.29 15.31
CA SER A 154 -10.62 18.91 16.60
C SER A 154 -12.07 19.41 16.69
N GLU A 155 -12.57 20.06 15.64
CA GLU A 155 -13.96 20.54 15.54
C GLU A 155 -14.97 19.39 15.60
N LYS A 156 -14.72 18.29 14.85
CA LYS A 156 -15.57 17.10 14.90
C LYS A 156 -15.65 16.50 16.29
N ALA A 157 -14.53 16.44 17.01
CA ALA A 157 -14.51 15.94 18.39
C ALA A 157 -15.35 16.82 19.33
N GLU A 158 -15.28 18.15 19.17
CA GLU A 158 -16.08 19.09 19.95
C GLU A 158 -17.58 18.96 19.65
N ILE A 159 -17.96 18.97 18.37
CA ILE A 159 -19.37 18.81 17.94
C ILE A 159 -19.94 17.51 18.49
N LEU A 160 -19.25 16.38 18.30
CA LEU A 160 -19.75 15.08 18.75
C LEU A 160 -19.86 15.00 20.28
N SER A 161 -18.94 15.63 21.03
CA SER A 161 -19.02 15.71 22.50
C SER A 161 -20.18 16.57 22.99
N SER A 162 -20.66 17.52 22.19
CA SER A 162 -21.75 18.44 22.55
C SER A 162 -23.15 17.89 22.31
N ILE A 163 -23.28 16.81 21.53
CA ILE A 163 -24.57 16.18 21.23
C ILE A 163 -25.05 15.44 22.50
N SER A 164 -26.21 15.84 23.03
CA SER A 164 -26.79 15.32 24.28
C SER A 164 -26.88 13.78 24.36
N ILE A 165 -27.08 13.08 23.24
CA ILE A 165 -27.06 11.60 23.17
C ILE A 165 -25.68 11.02 23.57
N PHE A 166 -24.62 11.75 23.28
CA PHE A 166 -23.24 11.49 23.67
C PHE A 166 -22.78 12.39 24.82
N GLY A 167 -23.68 13.13 25.48
CA GLY A 167 -23.38 14.10 26.55
C GLY A 167 -24.11 13.81 27.86
N ASP A 168 -25.03 12.84 27.88
CA ASP A 168 -25.82 12.53 29.08
C ASP A 168 -24.99 11.75 30.11
N SER A 169 -24.41 12.52 31.02
CA SER A 169 -23.49 12.25 32.14
C SER A 169 -23.87 11.18 33.18
N SER A 170 -24.63 10.14 32.84
CA SER A 170 -24.92 9.03 33.79
C SER A 170 -23.98 7.83 33.66
N VAL A 171 -23.24 7.72 32.54
CA VAL A 171 -22.18 6.73 32.32
C VAL A 171 -21.12 7.39 31.44
N ASP A 172 -19.86 7.50 31.88
CA ASP A 172 -18.73 7.83 31.00
C ASP A 172 -18.70 6.80 29.87
N SER A 173 -19.27 7.16 28.71
CA SER A 173 -19.40 6.22 27.60
C SER A 173 -18.05 6.06 26.90
N TYR A 174 -17.71 4.82 26.51
CA TYR A 174 -16.44 4.50 25.84
C TYR A 174 -16.18 5.39 24.61
N GLU A 175 -17.26 5.80 23.93
CA GLU A 175 -17.24 6.67 22.76
C GLU A 175 -16.69 8.06 23.08
N GLN A 176 -17.09 8.68 24.20
CA GLN A 176 -16.58 10.00 24.60
C GLN A 176 -15.07 9.96 24.89
N GLU A 177 -14.63 8.96 25.65
CA GLU A 177 -13.21 8.81 26.01
C GLU A 177 -12.35 8.51 24.78
N SER A 178 -12.84 7.67 23.86
CA SER A 178 -12.19 7.40 22.58
C SER A 178 -12.06 8.66 21.72
N MET A 179 -13.09 9.50 21.65
CA MET A 179 -13.06 10.78 20.91
C MET A 179 -12.05 11.76 21.49
N LYS A 180 -12.04 11.96 22.82
CA LYS A 180 -11.04 12.81 23.49
C LYS A 180 -9.62 12.31 23.28
N GLN A 181 -9.42 11.00 23.36
CA GLN A 181 -8.12 10.39 23.13
C GLN A 181 -7.65 10.57 21.68
N THR A 182 -8.57 10.42 20.71
CA THR A 182 -8.30 10.66 19.29
C THR A 182 -7.90 12.12 19.06
N ALA A 183 -8.68 13.10 19.53
CA ALA A 183 -8.34 14.52 19.39
C ALA A 183 -6.96 14.84 20.01
N LYS A 184 -6.66 14.29 21.19
CA LYS A 184 -5.35 14.45 21.85
C LYS A 184 -4.18 13.83 21.08
N GLN A 185 -4.42 12.76 20.32
CA GLN A 185 -3.40 12.16 19.45
C GLN A 185 -3.10 13.08 18.26
N TYR A 186 -4.13 13.65 17.63
CA TYR A 186 -3.94 14.57 16.51
C TYR A 186 -3.30 15.91 16.90
N GLN A 187 -3.57 16.43 18.11
CA GLN A 187 -2.88 17.63 18.63
C GLN A 187 -1.35 17.48 18.70
N GLN A 188 -0.83 16.26 18.82
CA GLN A 188 0.62 16.02 18.84
C GLN A 188 1.25 16.16 17.45
N LEU A 189 0.43 16.22 16.40
CA LEU A 189 0.85 16.29 15.01
C LEU A 189 0.98 17.72 14.48
N ASP A 190 0.65 18.75 15.27
CA ASP A 190 0.77 20.17 14.87
C ASP A 190 2.19 20.56 14.42
N ASN A 191 3.22 19.83 14.89
CA ASN A 191 4.62 20.07 14.52
C ASN A 191 5.09 19.24 13.30
N VAL A 192 4.22 18.41 12.71
CA VAL A 192 4.57 17.61 11.53
C VAL A 192 4.56 18.51 10.30
N VAL A 193 5.73 18.72 9.72
CA VAL A 193 5.89 19.48 8.47
C VAL A 193 5.67 18.53 7.30
N VAL A 194 4.47 18.56 6.73
CA VAL A 194 4.17 17.84 5.49
C VAL A 194 4.98 18.43 4.32
N SER A 195 5.31 17.59 3.36
CA SER A 195 6.07 17.99 2.18
C SER A 195 5.43 17.36 0.94
N PRO A 196 4.79 18.16 0.07
CA PRO A 196 4.22 17.68 -1.18
C PRO A 196 5.26 16.98 -2.05
N GLY A 197 4.84 15.99 -2.82
CA GLY A 197 5.73 15.31 -3.75
C GLY A 197 5.16 14.05 -4.37
N GLN A 198 5.99 13.39 -5.17
CA GLN A 198 5.64 12.15 -5.86
C GLN A 198 5.47 11.01 -4.84
N SER A 199 4.35 10.28 -4.93
CA SER A 199 4.02 9.15 -4.03
C SER A 199 3.80 7.82 -4.76
N LYS A 200 3.89 7.84 -6.10
CA LYS A 200 3.48 6.72 -6.96
C LYS A 200 4.27 5.44 -6.66
N GLY A 201 5.59 5.54 -6.52
CA GLY A 201 6.45 4.38 -6.26
C GLY A 201 6.10 3.69 -4.94
N PHE A 202 5.82 4.47 -3.90
CA PHE A 202 5.42 3.95 -2.60
C PHE A 202 4.03 3.32 -2.63
N LEU A 203 3.03 4.02 -3.17
CA LEU A 203 1.65 3.52 -3.27
C LEU A 203 1.56 2.23 -4.10
N SER A 204 2.23 2.19 -5.25
CA SER A 204 2.29 0.99 -6.10
C SER A 204 3.02 -0.17 -5.43
N THR A 205 3.96 0.10 -4.51
CA THR A 205 4.59 -0.97 -3.72
C THR A 205 3.59 -1.61 -2.79
N THR A 206 2.73 -0.84 -2.12
CA THR A 206 1.83 -1.32 -1.06
C THR A 206 0.51 -1.90 -1.56
N ASP A 207 0.07 -1.53 -2.77
CA ASP A 207 -1.26 -1.86 -3.32
C ASP A 207 -1.32 -3.18 -4.12
N SER A 208 -0.31 -4.05 -3.96
CA SER A 208 -0.22 -5.29 -4.74
C SER A 208 -0.96 -6.48 -4.10
N ILE A 209 -2.24 -6.65 -4.46
CA ILE A 209 -3.04 -7.84 -4.09
C ILE A 209 -2.43 -9.13 -4.67
N ALA A 210 -1.83 -9.06 -5.85
CA ALA A 210 -1.20 -10.22 -6.49
C ALA A 210 -0.07 -10.82 -5.64
N THR A 211 0.73 -9.95 -4.99
CA THR A 211 1.82 -10.38 -4.10
C THR A 211 1.28 -11.11 -2.87
N ASP A 212 0.18 -10.64 -2.30
CA ASP A 212 -0.51 -11.34 -1.20
C ASP A 212 -0.93 -12.76 -1.62
N LEU A 213 -1.60 -12.91 -2.77
CA LEU A 213 -2.06 -14.21 -3.25
C LEU A 213 -0.89 -15.18 -3.53
N ILE A 214 0.20 -14.69 -4.11
CA ILE A 214 1.40 -15.48 -4.36
C ILE A 214 2.04 -15.94 -3.05
N LEU A 215 2.13 -15.07 -2.04
CA LEU A 215 2.67 -15.42 -0.74
C LEU A 215 1.79 -16.43 -0.01
N LEU A 216 0.47 -16.28 -0.03
CA LEU A 216 -0.46 -17.25 0.56
C LEU A 216 -0.29 -18.64 -0.09
N LEU A 217 -0.19 -18.69 -1.43
CA LEU A 217 0.07 -19.94 -2.15
C LEU A 217 1.43 -20.55 -1.77
N LEU A 218 2.47 -19.73 -1.67
CA LEU A 218 3.80 -20.17 -1.28
C LEU A 218 3.82 -20.75 0.14
N LEU A 219 3.13 -20.11 1.08
CA LEU A 219 3.05 -20.54 2.47
C LEU A 219 2.24 -21.84 2.62
N LEU A 220 1.18 -22.00 1.83
CA LEU A 220 0.44 -23.25 1.72
C LEU A 220 1.35 -24.39 1.24
N LEU A 221 2.13 -24.15 0.18
CA LEU A 221 3.09 -25.11 -0.35
C LEU A 221 4.22 -25.43 0.66
N PHE A 222 4.73 -24.41 1.34
CA PHE A 222 5.75 -24.55 2.38
C PHE A 222 5.27 -25.44 3.55
N ALA A 223 4.08 -25.15 4.08
CA ALA A 223 3.47 -25.95 5.14
C ALA A 223 3.20 -27.38 4.68
N ALA A 224 2.75 -27.56 3.43
CA ALA A 224 2.53 -28.87 2.86
C ALA A 224 3.81 -29.72 2.81
N VAL A 225 4.91 -29.15 2.31
CA VAL A 225 6.23 -29.81 2.25
C VAL A 225 6.80 -30.10 3.65
N SER A 226 6.48 -29.28 4.64
CA SER A 226 6.95 -29.46 6.02
C SER A 226 6.26 -30.62 6.75
N ILE A 227 4.98 -30.88 6.47
CA ILE A 227 4.17 -31.91 7.17
C ILE A 227 3.94 -33.16 6.33
N PHE A 228 3.51 -33.03 5.07
CA PHE A 228 3.05 -34.17 4.29
C PHE A 228 4.18 -35.11 3.90
N ASP A 229 5.38 -34.60 3.69
CA ASP A 229 6.56 -35.44 3.51
C ASP A 229 6.83 -36.36 4.70
N GLU A 230 6.52 -35.93 5.91
CA GLU A 230 6.68 -36.74 7.11
C GLU A 230 5.53 -37.74 7.26
N LYS A 231 4.31 -37.32 6.96
CA LYS A 231 3.13 -38.18 6.99
C LYS A 231 3.23 -39.31 5.96
N GLN A 232 3.56 -38.99 4.71
CA GLN A 232 3.69 -39.97 3.63
C GLN A 232 4.79 -41.00 3.90
N LYS A 233 5.88 -40.59 4.56
CA LYS A 233 6.98 -41.49 4.92
C LYS A 233 6.74 -42.24 6.24
N GLY A 234 5.59 -42.04 6.90
CA GLY A 234 5.27 -42.68 8.19
C GLY A 234 6.13 -42.21 9.36
N LEU A 235 6.89 -41.12 9.22
CA LEU A 235 7.83 -40.63 10.23
C LEU A 235 7.13 -40.12 11.49
N PHE A 236 5.86 -39.74 11.41
CA PHE A 236 5.10 -39.23 12.56
C PHE A 236 5.06 -40.23 13.73
N SER A 237 4.83 -41.52 13.45
CA SER A 237 4.78 -42.56 14.49
C SER A 237 6.16 -42.79 15.14
N LEU A 238 7.21 -42.72 14.34
CA LEU A 238 8.60 -42.92 14.77
C LEU A 238 9.10 -41.73 15.60
N ILE A 239 8.86 -40.51 15.14
CA ILE A 239 9.19 -39.26 15.86
C ILE A 239 8.43 -39.22 17.20
N ARG A 240 7.15 -39.62 17.24
CA ARG A 240 6.35 -39.61 18.47
C ARG A 240 6.87 -40.55 19.55
N SER A 241 7.64 -41.57 19.16
CA SER A 241 8.19 -42.60 20.04
C SER A 241 9.58 -42.25 20.60
N MET A 242 10.20 -41.18 20.10
CA MET A 242 11.54 -40.74 20.54
C MET A 242 11.48 -39.74 21.70
N PRO A 243 12.47 -39.74 22.62
CA PRO A 243 12.58 -38.72 23.66
C PRO A 243 12.71 -37.34 23.02
N ASN A 244 11.91 -36.37 23.48
CA ASN A 244 11.75 -35.03 22.89
C ASN A 244 11.02 -34.94 21.54
N GLY A 245 10.48 -36.03 21.00
CA GLY A 245 9.91 -36.04 19.65
C GLY A 245 8.52 -35.42 19.48
N ARG A 246 7.72 -35.24 20.55
CA ARG A 246 6.38 -34.63 20.48
C ARG A 246 6.44 -33.09 20.45
N GLY A 247 6.43 -32.46 21.63
CA GLY A 247 6.28 -31.01 21.75
C GLY A 247 7.45 -30.21 21.18
N LYS A 248 8.69 -30.64 21.42
CA LYS A 248 9.88 -29.91 20.95
C LYS A 248 10.00 -29.92 19.42
N THR A 249 9.51 -30.95 18.73
CA THR A 249 9.46 -30.99 17.25
C THR A 249 8.42 -30.01 16.72
N ILE A 250 7.21 -30.00 17.29
CA ILE A 250 6.15 -29.06 16.88
C ILE A 250 6.58 -27.61 17.12
N VAL A 251 7.16 -27.31 18.28
CA VAL A 251 7.70 -25.96 18.56
C VAL A 251 8.79 -25.58 17.56
N SER A 252 9.68 -26.52 17.21
CA SER A 252 10.72 -26.25 16.21
C SER A 252 10.11 -25.96 14.83
N LYS A 253 9.06 -26.67 14.43
CA LYS A 253 8.32 -26.41 13.18
C LYS A 253 7.65 -25.04 13.17
N ILE A 254 7.02 -24.65 14.28
CA ILE A 254 6.41 -23.32 14.45
C ILE A 254 7.48 -22.24 14.29
N VAL A 255 8.63 -22.37 14.96
CA VAL A 255 9.72 -21.40 14.83
C VAL A 255 10.24 -21.32 13.39
N VAL A 256 10.47 -22.47 12.74
CA VAL A 256 10.89 -22.50 11.32
C VAL A 256 9.87 -21.81 10.42
N LEU A 257 8.58 -22.02 10.67
CA LEU A 257 7.50 -21.42 9.92
C LEU A 257 7.42 -19.90 10.13
N ILE A 258 7.53 -19.41 11.37
CA ILE A 258 7.55 -17.97 11.69
C ILE A 258 8.75 -17.27 11.02
N VAL A 259 9.94 -17.88 11.10
CA VAL A 259 11.15 -17.31 10.49
C VAL A 259 11.07 -17.34 8.96
N SER A 260 10.56 -18.44 8.39
CA SER A 260 10.43 -18.57 6.93
C SER A 260 9.35 -17.64 6.37
N SER A 261 8.23 -17.44 7.07
CA SER A 261 7.20 -16.47 6.67
C SER A 261 7.76 -15.05 6.66
N GLY A 262 8.55 -14.68 7.67
CA GLY A 262 9.23 -13.39 7.72
C GLY A 262 10.20 -13.19 6.56
N PHE A 263 11.02 -14.22 6.29
CA PHE A 263 11.93 -14.20 5.14
C PHE A 263 11.17 -14.02 3.81
N PHE A 264 10.10 -14.79 3.57
CA PHE A 264 9.32 -14.64 2.33
C PHE A 264 8.64 -13.27 2.24
N THR A 265 8.14 -12.74 3.36
CA THR A 265 7.55 -11.39 3.41
C THR A 265 8.56 -10.35 2.95
N VAL A 266 9.76 -10.35 3.54
CA VAL A 266 10.83 -9.41 3.18
C VAL A 266 11.29 -9.64 1.74
N LEU A 267 11.40 -10.89 1.30
CA LEU A 267 11.85 -11.21 -0.05
C LEU A 267 10.88 -10.67 -1.11
N PHE A 268 9.59 -10.93 -0.97
CA PHE A 268 8.58 -10.54 -1.97
C PHE A 268 8.24 -9.06 -1.90
N TRP A 269 7.87 -8.52 -0.73
CA TRP A 269 7.55 -7.09 -0.61
C TRP A 269 8.80 -6.21 -0.74
N GLY A 270 9.97 -6.69 -0.30
CA GLY A 270 11.24 -6.02 -0.57
C GLY A 270 11.58 -6.02 -2.07
N SER A 271 11.28 -7.09 -2.81
CA SER A 271 11.43 -7.08 -4.27
C SER A 271 10.49 -6.09 -4.96
N ASN A 272 9.25 -5.95 -4.48
CA ASN A 272 8.31 -4.94 -4.98
C ASN A 272 8.84 -3.53 -4.73
N PHE A 273 9.32 -3.28 -3.51
CA PHE A 273 9.87 -1.98 -3.14
C PHE A 273 11.09 -1.62 -4.00
N ILE A 274 12.02 -2.57 -4.18
CA ILE A 274 13.19 -2.38 -5.06
C ILE A 274 12.75 -2.11 -6.50
N TYR A 275 11.80 -2.89 -7.02
CA TYR A 275 11.27 -2.69 -8.36
C TYR A 275 10.66 -1.29 -8.52
N CYS A 276 9.77 -0.88 -7.61
CA CYS A 276 9.10 0.41 -7.68
C CYS A 276 10.07 1.58 -7.46
N PHE A 277 11.09 1.40 -6.63
CA PHE A 277 12.18 2.37 -6.47
C PHE A 277 12.90 2.61 -7.80
N PHE A 278 13.33 1.54 -8.49
CA PHE A 278 14.01 1.67 -9.78
C PHE A 278 13.07 2.07 -10.93
N THR A 279 11.78 1.82 -10.80
CA THR A 279 10.79 2.12 -11.84
C THR A 279 10.32 3.56 -11.72
N PHE A 280 9.72 3.95 -10.59
CA PHE A 280 9.10 5.25 -10.42
C PHE A 280 9.99 6.28 -9.73
N GLY A 281 11.02 5.84 -9.00
CA GLY A 281 11.76 6.71 -8.07
C GLY A 281 10.97 6.98 -6.79
N ILE A 282 11.69 7.31 -5.72
CA ILE A 282 11.13 7.73 -4.43
C ILE A 282 11.90 8.98 -4.01
N ASP A 283 11.22 10.12 -3.84
CA ASP A 283 11.90 11.40 -3.62
C ASP A 283 12.67 11.44 -2.28
N ASN A 284 12.01 11.09 -1.18
CA ASN A 284 12.57 11.23 0.16
C ASN A 284 11.88 10.26 1.13
N PHE A 285 12.66 9.29 1.59
CA PHE A 285 12.21 8.28 2.54
C PHE A 285 11.86 8.84 3.93
N ALA A 286 12.42 9.99 4.29
CA ALA A 286 12.20 10.66 5.57
C ALA A 286 10.95 11.55 5.56
N ARG A 287 10.33 11.78 4.39
CA ARG A 287 9.09 12.55 4.26
C ARG A 287 8.00 11.95 5.16
N PRO A 288 7.23 12.77 5.91
CA PRO A 288 6.12 12.26 6.72
C PRO A 288 5.07 11.59 5.85
N ILE A 289 4.51 10.47 6.33
CA ILE A 289 3.49 9.72 5.58
C ILE A 289 2.22 10.56 5.34
N GLN A 290 1.93 11.51 6.22
CA GLN A 290 0.80 12.45 6.11
C GLN A 290 0.88 13.36 4.89
N SER A 291 2.05 13.47 4.26
CA SER A 291 2.21 14.23 3.01
C SER A 291 1.55 13.53 1.81
N ILE A 292 1.03 12.31 2.01
CA ILE A 292 0.29 11.53 1.02
C ILE A 292 -1.18 11.57 1.39
N THR A 293 -2.05 11.95 0.45
CA THR A 293 -3.49 12.16 0.69
C THR A 293 -4.17 10.93 1.30
N ALA A 294 -3.82 9.72 0.82
CA ALA A 294 -4.33 8.45 1.34
C ALA A 294 -4.00 8.21 2.84
N PHE A 295 -3.00 8.91 3.38
CA PHE A 295 -2.50 8.74 4.74
C PHE A 295 -2.53 10.04 5.56
N ILE A 296 -3.24 11.07 5.11
CA ILE A 296 -3.38 12.35 5.82
C ILE A 296 -3.89 12.15 7.26
N GLY A 297 -4.76 11.17 7.46
CA GLY A 297 -5.29 10.76 8.76
C GLY A 297 -4.42 9.79 9.56
N CYS A 298 -3.13 9.64 9.24
CA CYS A 298 -2.26 8.81 10.07
C CYS A 298 -1.99 9.51 11.41
N PRO A 299 -2.37 8.92 12.56
CA PRO A 299 -2.26 9.57 13.87
C PRO A 299 -0.82 9.52 14.45
N TYR A 300 0.15 8.98 13.70
CA TYR A 300 1.53 8.79 14.16
C TYR A 300 2.49 9.61 13.30
N PRO A 301 3.42 10.40 13.88
CA PRO A 301 4.39 11.20 13.13
C PRO A 301 5.53 10.32 12.60
N ILE A 302 5.20 9.45 11.63
CA ILE A 302 6.12 8.48 11.03
C ILE A 302 6.46 8.88 9.60
N SER A 303 7.71 8.61 9.21
CA SER A 303 8.15 8.76 7.83
C SER A 303 7.63 7.63 6.94
N ILE A 304 7.71 7.82 5.62
CA ILE A 304 7.36 6.81 4.62
C ILE A 304 8.10 5.48 4.87
N ILE A 305 9.41 5.52 5.16
CA ILE A 305 10.17 4.30 5.46
C ILE A 305 9.74 3.66 6.78
N GLY A 306 9.41 4.47 7.80
CA GLY A 306 8.89 3.98 9.08
C GLY A 306 7.56 3.26 8.90
N TYR A 307 6.66 3.83 8.09
CA TYR A 307 5.42 3.17 7.71
C TYR A 307 5.68 1.86 6.97
N PHE A 308 6.60 1.84 5.99
CA PHE A 308 6.90 0.62 5.22
C PHE A 308 7.39 -0.52 6.12
N VAL A 309 8.18 -0.21 7.15
CA VAL A 309 8.61 -1.20 8.15
C VAL A 309 7.42 -1.75 8.94
N ILE A 310 6.52 -0.89 9.42
CA ILE A 310 5.29 -1.30 10.13
C ILE A 310 4.41 -2.16 9.19
N PHE A 311 4.26 -1.75 7.94
CA PHE A 311 3.55 -2.50 6.91
C PHE A 311 4.12 -3.92 6.75
N LEU A 312 5.44 -4.07 6.63
CA LEU A 312 6.09 -5.38 6.55
C LEU A 312 5.84 -6.23 7.80
N PHE A 313 5.91 -5.63 8.99
CA PHE A 313 5.63 -6.34 10.25
C PHE A 313 4.18 -6.83 10.32
N THR A 314 3.22 -5.97 9.93
CA THR A 314 1.80 -6.33 9.88
C THR A 314 1.54 -7.45 8.89
N LYS A 315 2.11 -7.37 7.67
CA LYS A 315 2.03 -8.45 6.67
C LYS A 315 2.61 -9.75 7.18
N TRP A 316 3.82 -9.71 7.77
CA TRP A 316 4.45 -10.89 8.36
C TRP A 316 3.59 -11.53 9.46
N PHE A 317 2.96 -10.71 10.30
CA PHE A 317 2.05 -11.19 11.35
C PHE A 317 0.84 -11.93 10.76
N VAL A 318 0.16 -11.32 9.77
CA VAL A 318 -0.98 -11.93 9.07
C VAL A 318 -0.59 -13.25 8.40
N TYR A 319 0.52 -13.26 7.64
CA TYR A 319 1.02 -14.46 6.98
C TYR A 319 1.43 -15.55 7.97
N THR A 320 1.90 -15.18 9.15
CA THR A 320 2.22 -16.13 10.22
C THR A 320 0.96 -16.77 10.77
N ILE A 321 -0.11 -16.00 11.03
CA ILE A 321 -1.41 -16.54 11.45
C ILE A 321 -1.95 -17.50 10.39
N PHE A 322 -1.94 -17.08 9.11
CA PHE A 322 -2.35 -17.93 8.01
C PHE A 322 -1.53 -19.22 7.94
N SER A 323 -0.21 -19.13 8.01
CA SER A 323 0.67 -20.31 7.98
C SER A 323 0.42 -21.25 9.15
N MET A 324 0.09 -20.71 10.33
CA MET A 324 -0.27 -21.49 11.51
C MET A 324 -1.61 -22.21 11.34
N SER A 325 -2.61 -21.60 10.69
CA SER A 325 -3.89 -22.26 10.38
C SER A 325 -3.71 -23.40 9.36
N VAL A 326 -2.85 -23.20 8.36
CA VAL A 326 -2.45 -24.25 7.41
C VAL A 326 -1.69 -25.37 8.12
N LEU A 327 -0.78 -25.04 9.04
CA LEU A 327 -0.04 -26.03 9.83
C LEU A 327 -1.02 -26.89 10.67
N LEU A 328 -1.98 -26.25 11.34
CA LEU A 328 -2.98 -26.92 12.17
C LEU A 328 -3.84 -27.88 11.34
N THR A 329 -4.41 -27.40 10.22
CA THR A 329 -5.21 -28.23 9.31
C THR A 329 -4.38 -29.36 8.70
N SER A 330 -3.12 -29.11 8.36
CA SER A 330 -2.18 -30.13 7.88
C SER A 330 -1.87 -31.21 8.91
N ILE A 331 -1.91 -30.90 10.21
CA ILE A 331 -1.80 -31.90 11.27
C ILE A 331 -3.08 -32.75 11.35
N LEU A 332 -4.25 -32.12 11.25
CA LEU A 332 -5.56 -32.78 11.39
C LEU A 332 -5.92 -33.69 10.20
N PHE A 333 -5.63 -33.27 8.97
CA PHE A 333 -6.03 -33.98 7.76
C PHE A 333 -4.87 -34.74 7.11
N GLU A 334 -5.18 -35.88 6.47
CA GLU A 334 -4.18 -36.74 5.83
C GLU A 334 -3.93 -36.43 4.35
N ARG A 335 -4.84 -35.69 3.70
CA ARG A 335 -4.76 -35.35 2.28
C ARG A 335 -4.49 -33.86 2.08
N VAL A 336 -3.51 -33.54 1.23
CA VAL A 336 -3.16 -32.16 0.87
C VAL A 336 -4.36 -31.41 0.28
N SER A 337 -5.15 -32.08 -0.57
CA SER A 337 -6.34 -31.49 -1.19
C SER A 337 -7.39 -31.06 -0.17
N THR A 338 -7.58 -31.86 0.90
CA THR A 338 -8.52 -31.52 1.98
C THR A 338 -8.03 -30.32 2.78
N VAL A 339 -6.72 -30.25 3.06
CA VAL A 339 -6.13 -29.07 3.72
C VAL A 339 -6.39 -27.82 2.90
N GLY A 340 -6.04 -27.84 1.60
CA GLY A 340 -6.27 -26.71 0.70
C GLY A 340 -7.74 -26.27 0.68
N PHE A 341 -8.67 -27.23 0.53
CA PHE A 341 -10.11 -26.91 0.55
C PHE A 341 -10.57 -26.28 1.86
N VAL A 342 -10.17 -26.84 3.00
CA VAL A 342 -10.55 -26.31 4.32
C VAL A 342 -9.94 -24.93 4.56
N THR A 343 -8.67 -24.71 4.20
CA THR A 343 -8.02 -23.41 4.36
C THR A 343 -8.64 -22.34 3.46
N THR A 344 -9.00 -22.68 2.23
CA THR A 344 -9.69 -21.76 1.32
C THR A 344 -11.11 -21.48 1.79
N ALA A 345 -11.83 -22.47 2.33
CA ALA A 345 -13.15 -22.27 2.92
C ALA A 345 -13.09 -21.33 4.14
N LEU A 346 -12.07 -21.46 5.00
CA LEU A 346 -11.86 -20.54 6.12
C LEU A 346 -11.63 -19.09 5.66
N LEU A 347 -10.78 -18.88 4.64
CA LEU A 347 -10.59 -17.56 4.03
C LEU A 347 -11.88 -17.02 3.39
N GLY A 348 -12.67 -17.88 2.76
CA GLY A 348 -13.96 -17.50 2.17
C GLY A 348 -14.99 -17.06 3.21
N ILE A 349 -15.01 -17.72 4.37
CA ILE A 349 -15.87 -17.33 5.51
C ILE A 349 -15.41 -15.99 6.08
N GLU A 350 -14.09 -15.79 6.23
CA GLU A 350 -13.52 -14.51 6.67
C GLU A 350 -13.90 -13.37 5.70
N ALA A 351 -13.74 -13.59 4.39
CA ALA A 351 -14.15 -12.63 3.38
C ALA A 351 -15.67 -12.35 3.42
N PHE A 352 -16.50 -13.38 3.64
CA PHE A 352 -17.93 -13.21 3.81
C PHE A 352 -18.27 -12.34 5.02
N PHE A 353 -17.59 -12.52 6.15
CA PHE A 353 -17.77 -11.64 7.31
C PHE A 353 -17.29 -10.22 7.03
N TYR A 354 -16.15 -10.05 6.35
CA TYR A 354 -15.62 -8.74 6.00
C TYR A 354 -16.59 -7.94 5.12
N PHE A 355 -17.20 -8.57 4.11
CA PHE A 355 -18.16 -7.89 3.22
C PHE A 355 -19.60 -7.85 3.76
N GLY A 356 -19.97 -8.78 4.65
CA GLY A 356 -21.34 -8.94 5.13
C GLY A 356 -21.65 -8.19 6.44
N ILE A 357 -20.63 -7.76 7.18
CA ILE A 357 -20.80 -7.05 8.45
C ILE A 357 -20.65 -5.55 8.21
N GLU A 358 -21.71 -4.77 8.51
CA GLU A 358 -21.63 -3.31 8.47
C GLU A 358 -20.59 -2.80 9.49
N PRO A 359 -19.81 -1.75 9.16
CA PRO A 359 -18.77 -1.20 10.04
C PRO A 359 -19.26 -0.75 11.42
N LEU A 360 -20.56 -0.47 11.54
CA LEU A 360 -21.21 -0.02 12.79
C LEU A 360 -21.91 -1.15 13.56
N SER A 361 -21.81 -2.40 13.10
CA SER A 361 -22.46 -3.51 13.80
C SER A 361 -21.71 -3.89 15.08
N PRO A 362 -22.39 -4.39 16.12
CA PRO A 362 -21.75 -4.86 17.35
C PRO A 362 -20.85 -6.09 17.16
N TYR A 363 -20.85 -6.69 15.97
CA TYR A 363 -19.99 -7.82 15.58
C TYR A 363 -18.80 -7.39 14.73
N CYS A 364 -18.61 -6.09 14.49
CA CYS A 364 -17.45 -5.57 13.80
C CYS A 364 -16.22 -5.66 14.72
N LEU A 365 -15.36 -6.65 14.48
CA LEU A 365 -14.04 -6.76 15.10
C LEU A 365 -12.99 -6.17 14.14
N LEU A 366 -13.11 -4.88 13.83
CA LEU A 366 -12.04 -3.94 13.41
C LEU A 366 -12.61 -2.59 12.99
#